data_AF-A0A512DTQ9-F1
#
_entry.id   AF-A0A512DTQ9-F1
#
_cell.length_a   1.000
_cell.length_b   1.000
_cell.length_c   1.000
_cell.angle_alpha   90.00
_cell.angle_beta   90.00
_cell.angle_gamma   90.00
#
_symmetry.space_group_name_H-M   'P 1'
#
loop_
_entity.id
_entity.type
_entity.pdbx_description
1 polymer ?
#
loop_
_entity_poly.entity_id
_entity_poly.type
_entity_poly.pdbx_seq_one_letter_code
_entity_poly.pdbx_strand_id
1 'polypeptide(L)'
;MVTRQARSDVGSDRRYRKAYRDKDHALSPGKAALIVGGVQVLSGLFSRRYSPDPTHPDIKDWYESLEKPSYKPPDPVFGAAWPVVTTLLGIGAYRLMRQPRSPERDAALALWAANIAMTSGWGKVFFGERSITGATAVAAAMVGTGAAYVERASHVDRYAAALGVPFTAWTLFGGAMTEDLREHNRSLDGADPDGADPGPQHS
;
A
#
# COMPACT_ATOMS: atom_id res chain seq x y z
N MET A 1 39.18 30.92 -44.92
CA MET A 1 39.43 29.89 -43.88
C MET A 1 38.42 30.05 -42.72
N VAL A 2 37.10 30.03 -42.98
CA VAL A 2 36.06 30.39 -41.97
C VAL A 2 34.89 29.37 -41.92
N THR A 3 34.90 28.32 -42.73
CA THR A 3 33.76 27.38 -42.84
C THR A 3 33.83 26.16 -41.91
N ARG A 4 34.89 26.02 -41.10
CA ARG A 4 35.10 24.83 -40.24
C ARG A 4 34.53 24.96 -38.82
N GLN A 5 34.32 26.19 -38.35
CA GLN A 5 34.02 26.50 -36.94
C GLN A 5 32.52 26.46 -36.62
N ALA A 6 31.64 26.77 -37.59
CA ALA A 6 30.19 26.68 -37.40
C ALA A 6 29.67 25.24 -37.27
N ARG A 7 30.39 24.25 -37.81
CA ARG A 7 29.98 22.83 -37.79
C ARG A 7 30.28 22.15 -36.45
N SER A 8 31.25 22.65 -35.68
CA SER A 8 31.58 22.12 -34.36
C SER A 8 30.56 22.53 -33.29
N ASP A 9 30.01 23.75 -33.37
CA ASP A 9 29.03 24.25 -32.39
C ASP A 9 27.66 23.55 -32.49
N VAL A 10 27.19 23.25 -33.70
CA VAL A 10 25.91 22.51 -33.86
C VAL A 10 26.03 21.06 -33.35
N GLY A 11 27.24 20.48 -33.48
CA GLY A 11 27.54 19.11 -33.06
C GLY A 11 27.77 18.96 -31.56
N SER A 12 28.29 20.01 -30.89
CA SER A 12 28.34 20.08 -29.44
C SER A 12 26.94 20.33 -28.90
N ASP A 13 26.18 21.29 -29.43
CA ASP A 13 24.85 21.66 -28.92
C ASP A 13 23.83 20.51 -28.99
N ARG A 14 23.84 19.69 -30.06
CA ARG A 14 23.04 18.45 -30.12
C ARG A 14 23.48 17.40 -29.11
N ARG A 15 24.78 17.24 -28.88
CA ARG A 15 25.32 16.28 -27.90
C ARG A 15 25.05 16.76 -26.47
N TYR A 16 25.18 18.05 -26.21
CA TYR A 16 24.82 18.70 -24.95
C TYR A 16 23.33 18.58 -24.67
N ARG A 17 22.45 18.91 -25.62
CA ARG A 17 20.98 18.71 -25.47
C ARG A 17 20.59 17.25 -25.26
N LYS A 18 21.25 16.31 -25.95
CA LYS A 18 20.97 14.88 -25.77
C LYS A 18 21.44 14.38 -24.40
N ALA A 19 22.61 14.80 -23.94
CA ALA A 19 23.17 14.45 -22.63
C ALA A 19 22.43 15.11 -21.46
N TYR A 20 21.81 16.28 -21.66
CA TYR A 20 20.93 16.91 -20.68
C TYR A 20 19.54 16.26 -20.67
N ARG A 21 18.97 15.96 -21.84
CA ARG A 21 17.73 15.20 -21.98
C ARG A 21 17.83 13.77 -21.41
N ASP A 22 19.05 13.22 -21.33
CA ASP A 22 19.34 11.92 -20.73
C ASP A 22 19.39 11.92 -19.19
N LYS A 23 19.40 13.09 -18.56
CA LYS A 23 19.45 13.20 -17.09
C LYS A 23 18.07 13.33 -16.43
N ASP A 24 17.02 13.53 -17.22
CA ASP A 24 15.65 13.79 -16.74
C ASP A 24 14.66 12.67 -17.11
N HIS A 25 15.04 11.42 -16.88
CA HIS A 25 14.23 10.30 -17.34
C HIS A 25 13.06 9.97 -16.39
N ALA A 26 12.01 10.77 -16.50
CA ALA A 26 10.65 10.32 -16.23
C ALA A 26 10.41 8.98 -16.96
N LEU A 27 9.80 8.00 -16.27
CA LEU A 27 9.47 6.71 -16.88
C LEU A 27 8.49 6.91 -18.04
N SER A 28 8.64 6.13 -19.11
CA SER A 28 7.64 6.13 -20.17
C SER A 28 6.27 5.67 -19.62
N PRO A 29 5.15 6.19 -20.15
CA PRO A 29 3.81 5.84 -19.66
C PRO A 29 3.57 4.33 -19.58
N GLY A 30 3.99 3.57 -20.59
CA GLY A 30 3.82 2.10 -20.61
C GLY A 30 4.60 1.41 -19.49
N LYS A 31 5.85 1.81 -19.23
CA LYS A 31 6.67 1.22 -18.16
C LYS A 31 6.08 1.53 -16.77
N ALA A 32 5.67 2.77 -16.54
CA ALA A 32 5.04 3.15 -15.27
C ALA A 32 3.74 2.39 -15.01
N ALA A 33 2.89 2.25 -16.04
CA ALA A 33 1.65 1.48 -15.94
C ALA A 33 1.91 -0.01 -15.66
N LEU A 34 2.90 -0.62 -16.32
CA LEU A 34 3.28 -2.01 -16.08
C LEU A 34 3.78 -2.23 -14.64
N ILE A 35 4.60 -1.32 -14.10
CA ILE A 35 5.08 -1.42 -12.71
C ILE A 35 3.90 -1.34 -11.74
N VAL A 36 3.07 -0.31 -11.87
CA VAL A 36 1.93 -0.09 -10.96
C VAL A 36 0.92 -1.23 -11.05
N GLY A 37 0.56 -1.65 -12.27
CA GLY A 37 -0.37 -2.75 -12.49
C GLY A 37 0.18 -4.09 -11.98
N GLY A 38 1.46 -4.39 -12.28
CA GLY A 38 2.12 -5.60 -11.80
C GLY A 38 2.18 -5.68 -10.27
N VAL A 39 2.56 -4.58 -9.61
CA VAL A 39 2.59 -4.49 -8.15
C VAL A 39 1.19 -4.71 -7.54
N GLN A 40 0.14 -4.11 -8.10
CA GLN A 40 -1.23 -4.29 -7.61
C GLN A 40 -1.74 -5.72 -7.82
N VAL A 41 -1.47 -6.34 -8.96
CA VAL A 41 -1.86 -7.73 -9.22
C VAL A 41 -1.16 -8.67 -8.24
N LEU A 42 0.16 -8.52 -8.05
CA LEU A 42 0.92 -9.35 -7.10
C LEU A 42 0.43 -9.18 -5.66
N SER A 43 0.15 -7.94 -5.26
CA SER A 43 -0.42 -7.60 -3.95
C SER A 43 -1.79 -8.25 -3.73
N GLY A 44 -2.69 -8.17 -4.72
CA GLY A 44 -4.02 -8.78 -4.64
C GLY A 44 -3.97 -10.31 -4.55
N LEU A 45 -3.08 -10.94 -5.33
CA LEU A 45 -2.87 -12.39 -5.28
C LEU A 45 -2.33 -12.85 -3.93
N PHE A 46 -1.43 -12.07 -3.32
CA PHE A 46 -0.91 -12.36 -1.98
C PHE A 46 -2.00 -12.22 -0.91
N SER A 47 -2.76 -11.12 -0.94
CA SER A 47 -3.81 -10.82 0.03
C SER A 47 -4.92 -11.88 0.06
N ARG A 48 -5.25 -12.45 -1.10
CA ARG A 48 -6.27 -13.50 -1.24
C ARG A 48 -5.96 -14.76 -0.43
N ARG A 49 -4.69 -15.04 -0.12
CA ARG A 49 -4.27 -16.24 0.64
C ARG A 49 -4.71 -16.23 2.10
N TYR A 50 -5.14 -15.09 2.62
CA TYR A 50 -5.50 -14.91 4.02
C TYR A 50 -6.91 -14.33 4.18
N SER A 51 -7.75 -14.48 3.16
CA SER A 51 -9.12 -13.95 3.18
C SER A 51 -10.05 -14.87 3.98
N PRO A 52 -10.91 -14.35 4.86
CA PRO A 52 -11.94 -15.10 5.58
C PRO A 52 -13.07 -15.50 4.63
N ASP A 53 -12.80 -16.45 3.74
CA ASP A 53 -13.73 -16.95 2.74
C ASP A 53 -13.91 -18.48 2.87
N PRO A 54 -14.87 -19.11 2.18
CA PRO A 54 -15.14 -20.54 2.32
C PRO A 54 -13.96 -21.48 2.04
N THR A 55 -12.87 -21.00 1.43
CA THR A 55 -11.64 -21.76 1.22
C THR A 55 -10.74 -21.81 2.46
N HIS A 56 -11.01 -20.98 3.48
CA HIS A 56 -10.31 -20.92 4.77
C HIS A 56 -11.33 -20.93 5.94
N PRO A 57 -12.00 -22.07 6.21
CA PRO A 57 -13.10 -22.15 7.18
C PRO A 57 -12.66 -21.82 8.62
N ASP A 58 -11.45 -22.19 9.00
CA ASP A 58 -10.84 -21.88 10.30
C ASP A 58 -10.64 -20.37 10.53
N ILE A 59 -10.19 -19.65 9.50
CA ILE A 59 -10.07 -18.19 9.52
C ILE A 59 -11.45 -17.56 9.61
N LYS A 60 -12.41 -18.07 8.84
CA LYS A 60 -13.78 -17.58 8.82
C LYS A 60 -14.45 -17.75 10.19
N ASP A 61 -14.35 -18.92 10.80
CA ASP A 61 -14.99 -19.23 12.10
C ASP A 61 -14.39 -18.37 13.23
N TRP A 62 -13.06 -18.22 13.26
CA TRP A 62 -12.41 -17.28 14.19
C TRP A 62 -12.86 -15.83 13.95
N TYR A 63 -12.90 -15.38 12.70
CA TYR A 63 -13.34 -14.03 12.39
C TYR A 63 -14.81 -13.80 12.79
N GLU A 64 -15.66 -14.79 12.62
CA GLU A 64 -17.08 -14.75 13.00
C GLU A 64 -17.27 -14.67 14.51
N SER A 65 -16.40 -15.29 15.32
CA SER A 65 -16.48 -15.25 16.78
C SER A 65 -16.11 -13.88 17.39
N LEU A 66 -15.41 -13.02 16.65
CA LEU A 66 -15.05 -11.68 17.13
C LEU A 66 -16.27 -10.79 17.34
N GLU A 67 -16.29 -10.08 18.46
CA GLU A 67 -17.21 -8.98 18.74
C GLU A 67 -16.83 -7.77 17.86
N LYS A 68 -17.67 -7.47 16.86
CA LYS A 68 -17.39 -6.43 15.85
C LYS A 68 -18.15 -5.14 16.18
N PRO A 69 -17.56 -3.95 15.94
CA PRO A 69 -18.25 -2.68 16.10
C PRO A 69 -19.52 -2.59 15.26
N SER A 70 -20.53 -1.92 15.80
CA SER A 70 -21.79 -1.65 15.10
C SER A 70 -21.64 -0.80 13.83
N TYR A 71 -20.56 -0.03 13.73
CA TYR A 71 -20.26 0.82 12.57
C TYR A 71 -19.41 0.10 11.50
N LYS A 72 -19.08 -1.18 11.68
CA LYS A 72 -18.39 -1.96 10.65
C LYS A 72 -19.25 -2.03 9.38
N PRO A 73 -18.72 -1.67 8.20
CA PRO A 73 -19.44 -1.83 6.95
C PRO A 73 -19.72 -3.30 6.64
N PRO A 74 -20.77 -3.62 5.87
CA PRO A 74 -20.97 -4.97 5.35
C PRO A 74 -19.72 -5.48 4.63
N ASP A 75 -19.38 -6.76 4.78
CA ASP A 75 -18.13 -7.35 4.25
C ASP A 75 -17.90 -7.09 2.75
N PRO A 76 -18.91 -7.15 1.85
CA PRO A 76 -18.71 -6.81 0.45
C PRO A 76 -18.30 -5.35 0.22
N VAL A 77 -18.85 -4.42 1.02
CA VAL A 77 -18.51 -2.99 0.94
C VAL A 77 -17.10 -2.76 1.43
N PHE A 78 -16.73 -3.38 2.56
CA PHE A 78 -15.38 -3.29 3.12
C PHE A 78 -14.34 -3.86 2.14
N GLY A 79 -14.63 -5.02 1.52
CA GLY A 79 -13.77 -5.64 0.52
C GLY A 79 -13.63 -4.80 -0.76
N ALA A 80 -14.72 -4.19 -1.24
CA ALA A 80 -14.71 -3.41 -2.48
C ALA A 80 -13.96 -2.06 -2.35
N ALA A 81 -13.90 -1.48 -1.15
CA ALA A 81 -13.19 -0.22 -0.93
C ALA A 81 -11.68 -0.33 -1.16
N TRP A 82 -11.07 -1.47 -0.80
CA TRP A 82 -9.62 -1.69 -0.90
C TRP A 82 -9.08 -1.58 -2.34
N PRO A 83 -9.62 -2.30 -3.34
CA PRO A 83 -9.23 -2.12 -4.73
C PRO A 83 -9.35 -0.68 -5.21
N VAL A 84 -10.41 0.04 -4.80
CA VAL A 84 -10.62 1.44 -5.20
C VAL A 84 -9.51 2.34 -4.65
N VAL A 85 -9.26 2.31 -3.33
CA VAL A 85 -8.29 3.22 -2.72
C VAL A 85 -6.84 2.88 -3.11
N THR A 86 -6.51 1.60 -3.26
CA THR A 86 -5.18 1.18 -3.73
C THR A 86 -4.97 1.50 -5.21
N THR A 87 -6.02 1.46 -6.04
CA THR A 87 -5.98 1.94 -7.42
C THR A 87 -5.71 3.44 -7.48
N LEU A 88 -6.42 4.25 -6.69
CA LEU A 88 -6.20 5.70 -6.63
C LEU A 88 -4.76 6.02 -6.22
N LEU A 89 -4.26 5.37 -5.16
CA LEU A 89 -2.87 5.51 -4.72
C LEU A 89 -1.88 5.08 -5.82
N GLY A 90 -2.17 3.98 -6.54
CA GLY A 90 -1.41 3.52 -7.69
C GLY A 90 -1.39 4.52 -8.86
N ILE A 91 -2.52 5.18 -9.15
CA ILE A 91 -2.58 6.27 -10.14
C ILE A 91 -1.69 7.43 -9.68
N GLY A 92 -1.69 7.77 -8.39
CA GLY A 92 -0.76 8.75 -7.81
C GLY A 92 0.71 8.36 -8.06
N ALA A 93 1.07 7.11 -7.80
CA ALA A 93 2.42 6.59 -8.08
C ALA A 93 2.76 6.63 -9.58
N TYR A 94 1.84 6.26 -10.46
CA TYR A 94 2.00 6.38 -11.91
C TYR A 94 2.32 7.82 -12.33
N ARG A 95 1.63 8.81 -11.75
CA ARG A 95 1.89 10.23 -12.02
C ARG A 95 3.28 10.65 -11.55
N LEU A 96 3.66 10.30 -10.32
CA LEU A 96 4.99 10.59 -9.76
C LEU A 96 6.12 9.91 -10.56
N MET A 97 5.89 8.71 -11.09
CA MET A 97 6.86 8.01 -11.94
C MET A 97 7.19 8.77 -13.22
N ARG A 98 6.28 9.64 -13.67
CA ARG A 98 6.39 10.47 -14.88
C ARG A 98 6.91 11.87 -14.61
N GLN A 99 7.17 12.23 -13.35
CA GLN A 99 7.85 13.47 -13.00
C GLN A 99 9.37 13.28 -13.07
N PRO A 100 10.15 14.36 -13.27
CA PRO A 100 11.60 14.32 -13.11
C PRO A 100 11.99 13.74 -11.75
N ARG A 101 13.17 13.12 -11.66
CA ARG A 101 13.64 12.58 -10.39
C ARG A 101 13.90 13.72 -9.41
N SER A 102 13.38 13.58 -8.20
CA SER A 102 13.69 14.43 -7.06
C SER A 102 13.67 13.58 -5.79
N PRO A 103 14.32 14.03 -4.69
CA PRO A 103 14.25 13.35 -3.40
C PRO A 103 12.81 13.12 -2.91
N GLU A 104 11.92 14.12 -3.09
CA GLU A 104 10.52 14.06 -2.67
C GLU A 104 9.73 13.05 -3.50
N ARG A 105 9.96 13.02 -4.82
CA ARG A 105 9.36 12.05 -5.75
C ARG A 105 9.78 10.63 -5.38
N ASP A 106 11.07 10.42 -5.13
CA ASP A 106 11.61 9.10 -4.80
C ASP A 106 11.12 8.62 -3.43
N ALA A 107 11.07 9.52 -2.43
CA ALA A 107 10.51 9.23 -1.12
C ALA A 107 9.01 8.88 -1.20
N ALA A 108 8.21 9.65 -1.94
CA ALA A 108 6.80 9.36 -2.14
C ALA A 108 6.58 7.98 -2.80
N LEU A 109 7.40 7.61 -3.79
CA LEU A 109 7.27 6.29 -4.41
C LEU A 109 7.71 5.14 -3.50
N ALA A 110 8.71 5.34 -2.64
CA ALA A 110 9.07 4.37 -1.63
C ALA A 110 7.95 4.18 -0.61
N LEU A 111 7.30 5.26 -0.17
CA LEU A 111 6.16 5.24 0.75
C LEU A 111 4.93 4.57 0.12
N TRP A 112 4.69 4.79 -1.18
CA TRP A 112 3.67 4.05 -1.93
C TRP A 112 3.95 2.55 -1.91
N ALA A 113 5.18 2.13 -2.26
CA ALA A 113 5.56 0.72 -2.27
C ALA A 113 5.44 0.08 -0.87
N ALA A 114 5.85 0.80 0.18
CA ALA A 114 5.69 0.36 1.56
C ALA A 114 4.21 0.17 1.94
N ASN A 115 3.34 1.10 1.54
CA ASN A 115 1.90 0.97 1.78
C ASN A 115 1.29 -0.22 1.05
N ILE A 116 1.68 -0.50 -0.19
CA ILE A 116 1.21 -1.70 -0.89
C ILE A 116 1.70 -2.98 -0.20
N ALA A 117 2.97 -3.01 0.23
CA ALA A 117 3.52 -4.15 0.96
C ALA A 117 2.76 -4.40 2.29
N MET A 118 2.53 -3.36 3.08
CA MET A 118 1.77 -3.45 4.33
C MET A 118 0.31 -3.83 4.09
N THR A 119 -0.35 -3.25 3.09
CA THR A 119 -1.73 -3.62 2.71
C THR A 119 -1.82 -5.11 2.39
N SER A 120 -0.83 -5.65 1.67
CA SER A 120 -0.78 -7.07 1.33
C SER A 120 -0.50 -7.96 2.54
N GLY A 121 0.41 -7.51 3.41
CA GLY A 121 0.81 -8.24 4.61
C GLY A 121 -0.22 -8.21 5.74
N TRP A 122 -1.08 -7.19 5.77
CA TRP A 122 -2.04 -6.97 6.86
C TRP A 122 -2.95 -8.18 7.08
N GLY A 123 -3.48 -8.77 6.00
CA GLY A 123 -4.34 -9.95 6.09
C GLY A 123 -3.63 -11.16 6.72
N LYS A 124 -2.32 -11.34 6.45
CA LYS A 124 -1.54 -12.40 7.09
C LYS A 124 -1.47 -12.18 8.61
N VAL A 125 -1.18 -10.95 9.05
CA VAL A 125 -1.04 -10.62 10.47
C VAL A 125 -2.39 -10.73 11.20
N PHE A 126 -3.45 -10.16 10.62
CA PHE A 126 -4.77 -10.15 11.24
C PHE A 126 -5.43 -11.54 11.22
N PHE A 127 -5.49 -12.21 10.06
CA PHE A 127 -6.22 -13.47 9.91
C PHE A 127 -5.33 -14.70 10.12
N GLY A 128 -4.12 -14.70 9.57
CA GLY A 128 -3.22 -15.85 9.63
C GLY A 128 -2.57 -16.02 11.01
N GLU A 129 -2.06 -14.92 11.57
CA GLU A 129 -1.43 -14.90 12.91
C GLU A 129 -2.45 -14.58 14.01
N ARG A 130 -3.71 -14.30 13.65
CA ARG A 130 -4.80 -13.92 14.57
C ARG A 130 -4.42 -12.78 15.53
N SER A 131 -3.47 -11.94 15.11
CA SER A 131 -2.93 -10.87 15.93
C SER A 131 -3.62 -9.55 15.60
N ILE A 132 -4.59 -9.20 16.43
CA ILE A 132 -5.31 -7.94 16.35
C ILE A 132 -4.37 -6.79 16.76
N THR A 133 -3.53 -6.99 17.79
CA THR A 133 -2.51 -6.00 18.16
C THR A 133 -1.50 -5.77 17.03
N GLY A 134 -0.98 -6.84 16.42
CA GLY A 134 -0.04 -6.72 15.31
C GLY A 134 -0.67 -6.00 14.12
N ALA A 135 -1.91 -6.35 13.76
CA ALA A 135 -2.65 -5.72 12.68
C ALA A 135 -2.96 -4.23 12.96
N THR A 136 -3.21 -3.88 14.22
CA THR A 136 -3.39 -2.47 14.65
C THR A 136 -2.09 -1.69 14.45
N ALA A 137 -0.95 -2.24 14.85
CA ALA A 137 0.36 -1.60 14.65
C ALA A 137 0.66 -1.40 13.15
N VAL A 138 0.37 -2.40 12.31
CA VAL A 138 0.51 -2.28 10.85
C VAL A 138 -0.42 -1.20 10.30
N ALA A 139 -1.67 -1.12 10.75
CA ALA A 139 -2.61 -0.08 10.32
C ALA A 139 -2.12 1.33 10.70
N ALA A 140 -1.60 1.50 11.92
CA ALA A 140 -1.00 2.77 12.36
C ALA A 140 0.21 3.16 11.48
N ALA A 141 1.06 2.20 11.14
CA ALA A 141 2.18 2.43 10.22
C ALA A 141 1.71 2.80 8.79
N MET A 142 0.64 2.17 8.29
CA MET A 142 0.01 2.53 7.01
C MET A 142 -0.54 3.95 7.02
N VAL A 143 -1.17 4.38 8.11
CA VAL A 143 -1.64 5.77 8.25
C VAL A 143 -0.47 6.75 8.22
N GLY A 144 0.57 6.52 9.03
CA GLY A 144 1.74 7.40 9.08
C GLY A 144 2.47 7.50 7.74
N THR A 145 2.70 6.36 7.09
CA THR A 145 3.34 6.33 5.76
C THR A 145 2.44 6.88 4.65
N GLY A 146 1.12 6.71 4.75
CA GLY A 146 0.15 7.31 3.83
C GLY A 146 0.11 8.84 3.96
N ALA A 147 0.10 9.37 5.18
CA ALA A 147 0.20 10.81 5.42
C ALA A 147 1.53 11.38 4.91
N ALA A 148 2.65 10.68 5.16
CA ALA A 148 3.94 11.04 4.60
C ALA A 148 3.96 10.97 3.07
N TYR A 149 3.28 10.00 2.45
CA TYR A 149 3.13 9.94 0.99
C TYR A 149 2.45 11.19 0.47
N VAL A 150 1.32 11.59 1.07
CA VAL A 150 0.54 12.77 0.66
C VAL A 150 1.40 14.04 0.78
N GLU A 151 2.11 14.20 1.90
CA GLU A 151 3.00 15.34 2.14
C GLU A 151 4.09 15.41 1.07
N ARG A 152 4.85 14.33 0.86
CA ARG A 152 5.93 14.30 -0.15
C ARG A 152 5.43 14.48 -1.56
N ALA A 153 4.31 13.84 -1.90
CA ALA A 153 3.70 13.99 -3.22
C ALA A 153 3.21 15.42 -3.47
N SER A 154 2.81 16.17 -2.42
CA SER A 154 2.29 17.53 -2.57
C SER A 154 3.33 18.52 -3.11
N HIS A 155 4.62 18.28 -2.82
CA HIS A 155 5.74 19.06 -3.33
C HIS A 155 6.11 18.74 -4.79
N VAL A 156 5.55 17.67 -5.37
CA VAL A 156 5.89 17.18 -6.71
C VAL A 156 4.69 17.25 -7.66
N ASP A 157 3.54 16.72 -7.25
CA ASP A 157 2.30 16.67 -8.02
C ASP A 157 1.09 16.67 -7.06
N ARG A 158 0.43 17.82 -6.94
CA ARG A 158 -0.76 18.00 -6.10
C ARG A 158 -1.89 17.01 -6.37
N TYR A 159 -2.02 16.51 -7.60
CA TYR A 159 -3.05 15.51 -7.92
C TYR A 159 -2.64 14.13 -7.42
N ALA A 160 -1.34 13.78 -7.48
CA ALA A 160 -0.85 12.55 -6.87
C ALA A 160 -1.06 12.57 -5.34
N ALA A 161 -0.81 13.71 -4.70
CA ALA A 161 -1.11 13.90 -3.28
C ALA A 161 -2.61 13.73 -2.98
N ALA A 162 -3.48 14.40 -3.73
CA ALA A 162 -4.93 14.29 -3.56
C ALA A 162 -5.45 12.85 -3.73
N LEU A 163 -4.87 12.09 -4.66
CA LEU A 163 -5.21 10.67 -4.87
C LEU A 163 -4.77 9.75 -3.71
N GLY A 164 -3.76 10.16 -2.92
CA GLY A 164 -3.35 9.44 -1.71
C GLY A 164 -4.27 9.66 -0.51
N VAL A 165 -4.99 10.78 -0.47
CA VAL A 165 -5.88 11.13 0.67
C VAL A 165 -6.97 10.08 0.92
N PRO A 166 -7.72 9.60 -0.09
CA PRO A 166 -8.72 8.55 0.13
C PRO A 166 -8.15 7.27 0.72
N PHE A 167 -6.94 6.87 0.30
CA PHE A 167 -6.25 5.71 0.87
C PHE A 167 -5.92 5.96 2.35
N THR A 168 -5.30 7.09 2.69
CA THR A 168 -4.94 7.41 4.09
C THR A 168 -6.17 7.53 4.99
N ALA A 169 -7.26 8.10 4.49
CA ALA A 169 -8.52 8.19 5.24
C ALA A 169 -9.13 6.80 5.47
N TRP A 170 -9.13 5.94 4.45
CA TRP A 170 -9.63 4.58 4.57
C TRP A 170 -8.78 3.72 5.53
N THR A 171 -7.45 3.83 5.48
CA THR A 171 -6.57 3.12 6.41
C THR A 171 -6.70 3.63 7.84
N LEU A 172 -6.97 4.93 8.03
CA LEU A 172 -7.27 5.48 9.35
C LEU A 172 -8.58 4.91 9.91
N PHE A 173 -9.63 4.86 9.09
CA PHE A 173 -10.90 4.23 9.48
C PHE A 173 -10.72 2.74 9.82
N GLY A 174 -10.02 1.99 8.96
CA GLY A 174 -9.72 0.58 9.20
C GLY A 174 -8.87 0.36 10.45
N GLY A 175 -7.91 1.24 10.73
CA GLY A 175 -7.09 1.21 11.94
C GLY A 175 -7.90 1.46 13.20
N ALA A 176 -8.78 2.47 13.19
CA ALA A 176 -9.69 2.74 14.30
C ALA A 176 -10.65 1.57 14.55
N MET A 177 -11.15 0.95 13.48
CA MET A 177 -11.97 -0.26 13.58
C MET A 177 -11.16 -1.45 14.16
N THR A 178 -9.92 -1.63 13.74
CA THR A 178 -9.06 -2.73 14.23
C THR A 178 -8.70 -2.54 15.70
N GLU A 179 -8.47 -1.30 16.13
CA GLU A 179 -8.25 -0.95 17.52
C GLU A 179 -9.49 -1.24 18.38
N ASP A 180 -10.68 -0.88 17.90
CA ASP A 180 -11.93 -1.19 18.59
C ASP A 180 -12.15 -2.72 18.72
N LEU A 181 -11.85 -3.47 17.66
CA LEU A 181 -11.81 -4.94 17.73
C LEU A 181 -10.83 -5.42 18.81
N ARG A 182 -9.64 -4.83 18.89
CA ARG A 182 -8.62 -5.20 19.88
C ARG A 182 -9.12 -4.99 21.31
N GLU A 183 -9.82 -3.89 21.56
CA GLU A 183 -10.35 -3.57 22.88
C GLU A 183 -11.43 -4.57 23.34
N HIS A 184 -12.33 -4.96 22.44
CA HIS A 184 -13.41 -5.90 22.75
C HIS A 184 -12.97 -7.37 22.74
N ASN A 185 -11.87 -7.71 22.06
CA ASN A 185 -11.45 -9.11 21.84
C ASN A 185 -10.05 -9.42 22.38
N ARG A 186 -9.61 -8.75 23.46
CA ARG A 186 -8.24 -8.94 24.02
C ARG A 186 -7.89 -10.38 24.36
N SER A 187 -8.87 -11.20 24.75
CA SER A 187 -8.66 -12.63 25.07
C SER A 187 -8.41 -13.51 23.84
N LEU A 188 -8.78 -13.05 22.65
CA LEU A 188 -8.66 -13.78 21.38
C LEU A 188 -7.45 -13.31 20.54
N ASP A 189 -6.75 -12.26 20.99
CA ASP A 189 -5.61 -11.67 20.30
C ASP A 189 -4.35 -12.55 20.41
N GLY A 190 -3.90 -13.10 19.29
CA GLY A 190 -2.76 -14.02 19.24
C GLY A 190 -3.04 -15.40 19.85
N ALA A 191 -4.30 -15.78 20.05
CA ALA A 191 -4.68 -17.08 20.57
C ALA A 191 -4.43 -18.20 19.54
N ASP A 192 -3.76 -19.27 19.99
CA ASP A 192 -3.39 -20.43 19.18
C ASP A 192 -4.63 -21.28 18.81
N PRO A 193 -4.69 -21.91 17.61
CA PRO A 193 -5.83 -22.74 17.20
C PRO A 193 -6.00 -24.02 18.03
N ASP A 194 -4.91 -24.54 18.60
CA ASP A 194 -4.87 -25.84 19.31
C ASP A 194 -4.84 -25.69 20.83
N GLY A 195 -5.11 -24.49 21.35
CA GLY A 195 -5.26 -24.21 22.78
C GLY A 195 -6.51 -24.82 23.41
N ALA A 196 -6.87 -26.05 23.03
CA ALA A 196 -7.55 -26.92 23.98
C ALA A 196 -6.64 -26.97 25.22
N ASP A 197 -7.15 -26.47 26.34
CA ASP A 197 -6.70 -26.90 27.65
C ASP A 197 -6.60 -28.43 27.59
N PRO A 198 -5.40 -29.05 27.73
CA PRO A 198 -5.35 -30.48 27.98
C PRO A 198 -5.96 -30.62 29.37
N GLY A 199 -7.28 -30.80 29.40
CA GLY A 199 -8.07 -30.86 30.63
C GLY A 199 -7.38 -31.77 31.65
N PRO A 200 -7.61 -31.51 32.95
CA PRO A 200 -6.76 -32.00 34.03
C PRO A 200 -6.40 -33.47 33.80
N GLN A 201 -5.10 -33.73 33.60
CA GLN A 201 -4.59 -35.09 33.45
C GLN A 201 -4.86 -35.82 34.76
N HIS A 202 -6.01 -36.49 34.82
CA HIS A 202 -6.30 -37.47 35.84
C HIS A 202 -5.58 -38.75 35.46
N SER A 203 -4.51 -39.04 36.22
CA SER A 203 -4.11 -40.35 36.80
C SER A 203 -2.59 -40.56 36.71
#